data_AF-H6QE21-F1
#
_entry.id   AF-H6QE21-F1
#
_cell.length_a   1.000
_cell.length_b   1.000
_cell.length_c   1.000
_cell.angle_alpha   90.00
_cell.angle_beta   90.00
_cell.angle_gamma   90.00
#
_symmetry.space_group_name_H-M   'P 1'
#
loop_
_entity.id
_entity.type
_entity.pdbx_description
1 polymer ?
#
loop_
_entity_poly.entity_id
_entity_poly.type
_entity_poly.pdbx_seq_one_letter_code
_entity_poly.pdbx_strand_id
1 'polypeptide(L)'
;MPKAETLLTSALVAVEGAHAFSAFLPSIFTIRRLAVPQDAVDDLRLGYIPASIFALALGTLASLILRNWWPLAASIMTIIFMISAYEWAIRSAYG
;
A
#
# COMPACT_ATOMS: atom_id res chain seq x y z
N MET A 1 -14.71 -22.35 -2.85
CA MET A 1 -15.01 -21.38 -1.78
C MET A 1 -16.21 -20.55 -2.17
N PRO A 2 -17.08 -20.18 -1.22
CA PRO A 2 -18.14 -19.20 -1.43
C PRO A 2 -17.58 -17.88 -1.94
N LYS A 3 -18.30 -17.21 -2.85
CA LYS A 3 -17.90 -15.91 -3.41
C LYS A 3 -17.68 -14.84 -2.32
N ALA A 4 -18.46 -14.91 -1.25
CA ALA A 4 -18.38 -13.99 -0.11
C ALA A 4 -17.03 -14.08 0.62
N GLU A 5 -16.51 -15.29 0.87
CA GLU A 5 -15.22 -15.47 1.55
C GLU A 5 -14.07 -14.87 0.73
N THR A 6 -14.07 -15.11 -0.58
CA THR A 6 -13.05 -14.51 -1.48
C THR A 6 -13.08 -12.99 -1.42
N LEU A 7 -14.27 -12.38 -1.46
CA LEU A 7 -14.44 -10.93 -1.37
C LEU A 7 -13.92 -10.39 -0.03
N LEU A 8 -14.29 -11.02 1.08
CA LEU A 8 -13.87 -10.61 2.42
C LEU A 8 -12.36 -10.74 2.60
N THR A 9 -11.75 -11.84 2.16
CA THR A 9 -10.29 -12.00 2.24
C THR A 9 -9.56 -11.03 1.33
N SER A 10 -10.08 -10.75 0.13
CA SER A 10 -9.47 -9.77 -0.78
C SER A 10 -9.54 -8.36 -0.20
N ALA A 11 -10.65 -8.00 0.44
CA ALA A 11 -10.80 -6.73 1.15
C ALA A 11 -9.83 -6.63 2.33
N LEU A 12 -9.69 -7.70 3.12
CA LEU A 12 -8.72 -7.74 4.22
C LEU A 12 -7.29 -7.56 3.70
N VAL A 13 -6.90 -8.28 2.64
CA VAL A 13 -5.57 -8.14 2.02
C VAL A 13 -5.32 -6.71 1.53
N ALA A 14 -6.34 -6.06 0.96
CA ALA A 14 -6.22 -4.66 0.54
C ALA A 14 -6.02 -3.72 1.74
N VAL A 15 -6.80 -3.87 2.81
CA VAL A 15 -6.69 -3.04 4.02
C VAL A 15 -5.34 -3.24 4.70
N GLU A 16 -4.91 -4.48 4.90
CA GLU A 16 -3.60 -4.80 5.48
C GLU A 16 -2.45 -4.31 4.59
N GLY A 17 -2.59 -4.41 3.27
CA GLY A 17 -1.65 -3.83 2.31
C GLY A 17 -1.52 -2.32 2.49
N ALA A 18 -2.62 -1.59 2.68
CA ALA A 18 -2.60 -0.15 2.94
C ALA A 18 -1.98 0.18 4.32
N HIS A 19 -2.23 -0.64 5.34
CA HIS A 19 -1.58 -0.50 6.65
C HIS A 19 -0.07 -0.69 6.58
N ALA A 20 0.43 -1.59 5.73
CA ALA A 20 1.86 -1.76 5.53
C ALA A 20 2.53 -0.47 5.04
N PHE A 21 1.90 0.28 4.13
CA PHE A 21 2.40 1.59 3.72
C PHE A 21 2.48 2.57 4.90
N SER A 22 1.50 2.55 5.81
CA SER A 22 1.52 3.40 7.01
C SER A 22 2.57 2.97 8.06
N ALA A 23 3.09 1.74 7.97
CA ALA A 23 4.15 1.25 8.85
C ALA A 23 5.55 1.66 8.36
N PHE A 24 5.74 1.73 7.03
CA PHE A 24 7.04 2.08 6.42
C PHE A 24 7.16 3.55 6.02
N LEU A 25 6.03 4.25 5.88
CA LEU A 25 6.01 5.67 5.54
C LEU A 25 5.24 6.47 6.60
N PRO A 26 5.61 7.75 6.81
CA PRO A 26 4.80 8.65 7.62
C PRO A 26 3.40 8.80 7.04
N SER A 27 2.46 9.26 7.87
CA SER A 27 1.09 9.47 7.43
C SER A 27 1.02 10.44 6.24
N ILE A 28 0.18 10.12 5.26
CA ILE A 28 -0.12 10.98 4.09
C ILE A 28 -0.52 12.39 4.54
N PHE A 29 -1.22 12.51 5.67
CA PHE A 29 -1.66 13.81 6.22
C PHE A 29 -0.52 14.61 6.87
N THR A 30 0.58 13.96 7.27
CA THR A 30 1.70 14.60 7.97
C THR A 30 2.91 14.83 7.10
N ILE A 31 2.98 14.18 5.92
CA ILE A 31 4.14 14.24 4.99
C ILE A 31 4.56 15.67 4.66
N ARG A 32 3.59 16.55 4.39
CA ARG A 32 3.83 17.95 4.04
C ARG A 32 4.53 18.72 5.16
N ARG A 33 4.20 18.42 6.41
CA ARG A 33 4.71 19.17 7.57
C ARG A 33 6.01 18.58 8.12
N LEU A 34 6.17 17.26 8.06
CA LEU A 34 7.23 16.57 8.77
C LEU A 34 8.39 16.12 7.87
N ALA A 35 8.14 15.77 6.61
CA ALA A 35 9.16 15.13 5.77
C ALA A 35 9.67 16.05 4.64
N VAL A 36 8.77 16.74 3.94
CA VAL A 36 9.11 17.61 2.79
C VAL A 36 10.09 18.75 3.11
N PRO A 37 9.98 19.48 4.24
CA PRO A 37 10.91 20.57 4.58
C PRO A 37 12.36 20.12 4.81
N GLN A 38 12.61 18.81 4.94
CA GLN A 38 13.92 18.22 5.18
C GLN A 38 14.56 17.68 3.88
N ASP A 39 13.95 17.94 2.73
CA ASP A 39 14.36 17.41 1.42
C ASP A 39 14.41 15.86 1.36
N ALA A 40 13.65 15.19 2.24
CA ALA A 40 13.65 13.75 2.43
C ALA A 40 12.75 12.99 1.42
N VAL A 41 12.51 13.53 0.23
CA VAL A 41 11.59 12.92 -0.75
C VAL A 41 12.09 11.57 -1.24
N ASP A 42 13.40 11.46 -1.51
CA ASP A 42 13.98 10.22 -1.97
C ASP A 42 13.89 9.14 -0.88
N ASP A 43 14.11 9.51 0.39
CA ASP A 43 13.94 8.61 1.53
C ASP A 43 12.50 8.15 1.71
N LEU A 44 11.51 9.03 1.49
CA LEU A 44 10.10 8.64 1.48
C LEU A 44 9.81 7.61 0.38
N ARG A 45 10.35 7.81 -0.82
CA ARG A 45 10.14 6.92 -1.96
C ARG A 45 10.81 5.55 -1.76
N LEU A 46 11.94 5.51 -1.06
CA LEU A 46 12.57 4.24 -0.67
C LEU A 46 11.63 3.39 0.19
N GLY A 47 10.76 4.02 1.00
CA GLY A 47 9.72 3.35 1.78
C GLY A 47 8.68 2.59 0.95
N TYR A 48 8.48 2.94 -0.33
CA TYR A 48 7.54 2.23 -1.21
C TYR A 48 7.97 0.78 -1.47
N ILE A 49 9.28 0.52 -1.49
CA ILE A 49 9.83 -0.80 -1.79
C ILE A 49 9.42 -1.82 -0.72
N PRO A 50 9.77 -1.67 0.58
CA PRO A 50 9.39 -2.64 1.60
C PRO A 50 7.87 -2.76 1.77
N ALA A 51 7.12 -1.66 1.65
CA ALA A 51 5.66 -1.68 1.73
C ALA A 51 5.03 -2.50 0.59
N SER A 52 5.50 -2.30 -0.64
CA SER A 52 5.01 -3.03 -1.82
C SER A 52 5.38 -4.51 -1.76
N ILE A 53 6.61 -4.84 -1.33
CA ILE A 53 7.03 -6.23 -1.15
C ILE A 53 6.14 -6.93 -0.12
N PHE A 54 5.88 -6.31 1.02
CA PHE A 54 5.01 -6.88 2.05
C PHE A 54 3.58 -7.09 1.52
N ALA A 55 2.99 -6.07 0.90
CA ALA A 55 1.64 -6.17 0.33
C ALA A 55 1.55 -7.26 -0.75
N LEU A 56 2.54 -7.36 -1.65
CA LEU A 56 2.59 -8.41 -2.67
C LEU A 56 2.75 -9.80 -2.05
N ALA A 57 3.62 -9.95 -1.05
CA ALA A 57 3.82 -11.22 -0.35
C ALA A 57 2.51 -11.67 0.31
N LEU A 58 1.81 -10.77 1.00
CA LEU A 58 0.52 -11.04 1.62
C LEU A 58 -0.55 -11.45 0.59
N GLY A 59 -0.69 -10.68 -0.50
CA GLY A 59 -1.64 -11.00 -1.57
C GLY A 59 -1.33 -12.30 -2.28
N THR A 60 -0.05 -12.62 -2.48
CA THR A 60 0.41 -13.88 -3.07
C THR A 60 0.10 -15.06 -2.15
N LEU A 61 0.45 -14.96 -0.87
CA LEU A 61 0.17 -16.01 0.13
C LEU A 61 -1.33 -16.28 0.25
N ALA A 62 -2.15 -15.23 0.37
CA ALA A 62 -3.60 -15.35 0.40
C ALA A 62 -4.14 -16.00 -0.88
N SER A 63 -3.60 -15.63 -2.04
CA SER A 63 -4.02 -16.21 -3.32
C SER A 63 -3.66 -17.68 -3.46
N LEU A 64 -2.49 -18.10 -2.95
CA LEU A 64 -2.05 -19.49 -2.94
C LEU A 64 -2.92 -20.36 -2.01
N ILE A 65 -3.23 -19.85 -0.82
CA ILE A 65 -4.07 -20.56 0.17
C ILE A 65 -5.50 -20.74 -0.38
N LEU A 66 -6.06 -19.68 -0.96
CA LEU A 66 -7.43 -19.68 -1.49
C LEU A 66 -7.55 -20.29 -2.89
N ARG A 67 -6.42 -20.59 -3.55
CA ARG A 67 -6.32 -20.97 -4.97
C ARG A 67 -7.11 -20.02 -5.89
N ASN A 68 -7.02 -18.72 -5.60
CA ASN A 68 -7.78 -17.68 -6.29
C ASN A 68 -6.91 -16.43 -6.46
N TRP A 69 -6.98 -15.77 -7.63
CA TRP A 69 -6.13 -14.64 -7.97
C TRP A 69 -6.67 -13.28 -7.48
N TRP A 70 -7.92 -13.22 -7.01
CA TRP A 70 -8.55 -11.99 -6.51
C TRP A 70 -7.79 -11.29 -5.37
N PRO A 71 -7.27 -11.99 -4.34
CA PRO A 71 -6.51 -11.34 -3.28
C PRO A 71 -5.22 -10.67 -3.78
N LEU A 72 -4.52 -11.30 -4.72
CA LEU A 72 -3.33 -10.72 -5.36
C LEU A 72 -3.70 -9.48 -6.17
N ALA A 73 -4.79 -9.53 -6.95
CA ALA A 73 -5.27 -8.37 -7.67
C ALA A 73 -5.62 -7.20 -6.73
N ALA A 74 -6.29 -7.49 -5.61
CA ALA A 74 -6.60 -6.49 -4.58
C ALA A 74 -5.34 -5.87 -3.97
N SER A 75 -4.31 -6.68 -3.71
CA SER A 75 -3.00 -6.19 -3.25
C SER A 75 -2.32 -5.27 -4.27
N ILE A 76 -2.25 -5.67 -5.54
CA ILE A 76 -1.66 -4.86 -6.63
C ILE A 76 -2.39 -3.53 -6.76
N MET A 77 -3.72 -3.54 -6.77
CA MET A 77 -4.54 -2.33 -6.83
C MET A 77 -4.29 -1.41 -5.63
N THR A 78 -4.13 -1.99 -4.45
CA THR A 78 -3.81 -1.23 -3.22
C THR A 78 -2.45 -0.57 -3.33
N ILE A 79 -1.42 -1.29 -3.79
CA ILE A 79 -0.07 -0.73 -3.98
C ILE A 79 -0.11 0.46 -4.93
N ILE A 80 -0.76 0.31 -6.10
CA ILE A 80 -0.88 1.38 -7.09
C ILE A 80 -1.60 2.59 -6.49
N PHE A 81 -2.72 2.35 -5.79
CA PHE A 81 -3.48 3.40 -5.13
C PHE A 81 -2.66 4.13 -4.06
N MET A 82 -1.98 3.39 -3.19
CA MET A 82 -1.19 3.96 -2.10
C MET A 82 -0.01 4.77 -2.63
N ILE A 83 0.77 4.23 -3.58
CA ILE A 83 1.87 4.98 -4.22
C ILE A 83 1.33 6.28 -4.85
N SER A 84 0.21 6.19 -5.56
CA SER A 84 -0.41 7.37 -6.20
C SER A 84 -0.86 8.41 -5.17
N ALA A 85 -1.46 7.98 -4.05
CA ALA A 85 -1.90 8.86 -2.98
C ALA A 85 -0.72 9.57 -2.29
N TYR A 86 0.36 8.82 -2.04
CA TYR A 86 1.60 9.37 -1.48
C TYR A 86 2.29 10.35 -2.43
N GLU A 87 2.42 10.01 -3.72
CA GLU A 87 2.98 10.91 -4.72
C GLU A 87 2.15 12.19 -4.89
N TRP A 88 0.82 12.07 -4.88
CA TRP A 88 -0.06 13.24 -4.89
C TRP A 88 0.16 14.12 -3.66
N ALA A 89 0.25 13.52 -2.46
CA ALA A 89 0.47 14.26 -1.23
C ALA A 89 1.84 14.98 -1.23
N ILE A 90 2.90 14.31 -1.68
CA ILE A 90 4.23 14.92 -1.85
C ILE A 90 4.16 16.09 -2.83
N ARG A 91 3.58 15.91 -4.02
CA ARG A 91 3.48 16.99 -5.03
C ARG A 91 2.66 18.18 -4.52
N SER A 92 1.55 17.92 -3.83
CA SER A 92 0.70 18.96 -3.23
C SER A 92 1.38 19.71 -2.08
N ALA A 93 2.50 19.19 -1.55
CA ALA A 93 3.29 19.88 -0.53
C ALA A 93 4.28 20.90 -1.12
N TYR A 94 4.65 20.75 -2.40
CA TYR A 94 5.59 21.63 -3.11
C TYR A 94 4.93 22.71 -3.97
N GLY A 95 3.62 22.60 -4.23
CA GLY A 95 2.81 23.63 -4.91
C GLY A 95 2.06 24.52 -3.94
#